data_AF-A0A2S9DW87-F1
#
_entry.id   AF-A0A2S9DW87-F1
#
_cell.length_a   1.000
_cell.length_b   1.000
_cell.length_c   1.000
_cell.angle_alpha   90.00
_cell.angle_beta   90.00
_cell.angle_gamma   90.00
#
_symmetry.space_group_name_H-M   'P 1'
#
loop_
_entity.id
_entity.type
_entity.pdbx_description
1 polymer ?
#
loop_
_entity_poly.entity_id
_entity_poly.type
_entity_poly.pdbx_seq_one_letter_code
_entity_poly.pdbx_strand_id
1 'polypeptide(L)'
;MALNVLPIIDLQTGQVQFPLRGVWVSYYVTDPHLLTRLLARTVGPPSFDSQREELSVFVAVRGQNAGTAHVFSLAKFPVLESLTKLGG
;
A
#
# COMPACT_ATOMS: atom_id res chain seq x y z
N MET A 1 8.67 9.03 -7.75
CA MET A 1 7.92 10.25 -7.35
C MET A 1 6.78 9.80 -6.48
N ALA A 2 6.73 10.28 -5.24
CA ALA A 2 5.76 9.82 -4.27
C ALA A 2 4.40 10.52 -4.49
N LEU A 3 3.32 9.77 -4.41
CA LEU A 3 1.93 10.21 -4.63
C LEU A 3 1.10 9.90 -3.40
N ASN A 4 0.30 10.87 -2.96
CA ASN A 4 -0.62 10.64 -1.85
C ASN A 4 -1.72 9.67 -2.28
N VAL A 5 -1.98 8.66 -1.46
CA VAL A 5 -2.94 7.58 -1.75
C VAL A 5 -3.86 7.33 -0.57
N LEU A 6 -5.03 6.74 -0.85
CA LEU A 6 -5.96 6.24 0.15
C LEU A 6 -6.09 4.73 -0.02
N PRO A 7 -5.30 3.93 0.72
CA PRO A 7 -5.27 2.48 0.54
C PRO A 7 -6.47 1.79 1.21
N ILE A 8 -7.02 0.80 0.53
CA ILE A 8 -7.90 -0.24 1.07
C ILE A 8 -7.03 -1.46 1.35
N ILE A 9 -7.16 -2.05 2.53
CA ILE A 9 -6.34 -3.18 2.97
C ILE A 9 -7.24 -4.37 3.27
N ASP A 10 -6.95 -5.49 2.62
CA ASP A 10 -7.46 -6.79 3.02
C ASP A 10 -6.50 -7.42 4.04
N LEU A 11 -6.98 -7.54 5.28
CA LEU A 11 -6.21 -8.10 6.39
C LEU A 11 -5.94 -9.60 6.24
N GLN A 12 -6.75 -10.33 5.47
CA GLN A 12 -6.57 -11.78 5.29
C GLN A 12 -5.49 -12.09 4.26
N THR A 13 -5.48 -11.37 3.14
CA THR A 13 -4.55 -11.64 2.02
C THR A 13 -3.31 -10.74 2.03
N GLY A 14 -3.32 -9.67 2.82
CA GLY A 14 -2.28 -8.64 2.77
C GLY A 14 -2.38 -7.74 1.55
N GLN A 15 -3.47 -7.82 0.78
CA GLN A 15 -3.66 -7.00 -0.40
C GLN A 15 -3.89 -5.53 -0.02
N VAL A 16 -3.23 -4.63 -0.75
CA VAL A 16 -3.32 -3.18 -0.62
C VAL A 16 -3.76 -2.60 -1.96
N GLN A 17 -4.92 -1.95 -2.01
CA GLN A 17 -5.49 -1.39 -3.23
C GLN A 17 -5.65 0.12 -3.12
N PHE A 18 -5.34 0.85 -4.19
CA PHE A 18 -5.56 2.30 -4.24
C PHE A 18 -5.63 2.78 -5.69
N PRO A 19 -6.27 3.94 -5.96
CA PRO A 19 -6.24 4.55 -7.27
C PRO A 19 -4.86 5.19 -7.53
N LEU A 20 -4.23 4.81 -8.64
CA LEU A 20 -3.02 5.43 -9.17
C LEU A 20 -3.33 5.99 -10.55
N ARG A 21 -3.38 7.33 -10.65
CA ARG A 21 -3.72 8.06 -11.91
C ARG A 21 -5.04 7.59 -12.55
N GLY A 22 -6.06 7.33 -11.73
CA GLY A 22 -7.39 6.90 -12.19
C GLY A 22 -7.54 5.40 -12.42
N VAL A 23 -6.47 4.61 -12.25
CA VAL A 23 -6.51 3.15 -12.37
C VAL A 23 -6.33 2.52 -11.00
N TRP A 24 -7.20 1.56 -10.65
CA TRP A 24 -7.02 0.77 -9.43
C TRP A 24 -5.84 -0.17 -9.59
N VAL A 25 -4.88 -0.07 -8.68
CA VAL A 25 -3.75 -0.98 -8.58
C VAL A 25 -3.87 -1.83 -7.33
N SER A 26 -3.35 -3.05 -7.40
CA SER A 26 -3.27 -3.98 -6.27
C SER A 26 -1.82 -4.35 -6.02
N TYR A 27 -1.42 -4.22 -4.77
CA TYR A 27 -0.12 -4.61 -4.24
C TYR A 27 -0.33 -5.50 -3.01
N TYR A 28 0.75 -6.03 -2.44
CA TYR A 28 0.71 -6.88 -1.26
C TYR A 28 1.76 -6.44 -0.25
N VAL A 29 1.39 -6.48 1.04
CA VAL A 29 2.28 -6.17 2.17
C VAL A 29 2.42 -7.39 3.06
N THR A 30 3.62 -7.60 3.61
CA THR A 30 3.90 -8.75 4.49
C THR A 30 3.15 -8.68 5.82
N ASP A 31 2.94 -7.47 6.37
CA ASP A 31 2.26 -7.26 7.65
C ASP A 31 1.10 -6.26 7.51
N PRO A 32 -0.09 -6.73 7.07
CA PRO A 32 -1.26 -5.88 6.90
C PRO A 32 -1.82 -5.36 8.22
N HIS A 33 -1.61 -6.08 9.33
CA HIS A 33 -2.07 -5.67 10.65
C HIS A 33 -1.27 -4.48 11.18
N LEU A 34 0.06 -4.51 11.04
CA LEU A 34 0.91 -3.38 11.39
C LEU A 34 0.59 -2.17 10.52
N LEU A 35 0.49 -2.35 9.19
CA LEU A 35 0.14 -1.27 8.28
C LEU A 35 -1.17 -0.59 8.68
N THR A 36 -2.22 -1.38 8.91
CA THR A 36 -3.55 -0.87 9.31
C THR A 36 -3.49 -0.13 10.65
N ARG A 37 -2.73 -0.65 11.63
CA ARG A 37 -2.54 0.01 12.93
C ARG A 37 -1.84 1.36 12.80
N LEU A 38 -0.82 1.47 11.94
CA LEU A 38 -0.10 2.73 11.74
C LEU A 38 -0.92 3.74 10.95
N LEU A 39 -1.70 3.29 9.96
CA LEU A 39 -2.63 4.15 9.21
C LEU A 39 -3.66 4.81 10.10
N ALA A 40 -4.19 4.10 11.10
CA ALA A 40 -5.13 4.66 12.07
C ALA A 40 -4.53 5.80 12.93
N ARG A 41 -3.20 5.97 12.92
CA ARG A 41 -2.45 6.97 13.69
C ARG A 41 -1.71 7.98 12.80
N THR A 42 -2.03 8.01 11.52
CA THR A 42 -1.31 8.85 10.54
C THR A 42 -1.62 10.33 10.76
N VAL A 43 -0.62 11.20 10.63
CA VAL A 43 -0.77 12.67 10.69
C VAL A 43 -0.98 13.30 9.31
N GLY A 44 -1.09 12.49 8.27
CA GLY A 44 -1.31 12.93 6.91
C GLY A 44 -1.63 11.76 5.97
N PRO A 45 -1.93 12.04 4.69
CA PRO A 45 -2.16 10.99 3.72
C PRO A 45 -0.89 10.14 3.54
N PRO A 46 -1.02 8.81 3.47
CA PRO A 46 0.07 7.93 3.06
C PRO A 46 0.59 8.30 1.67
N SER A 47 1.87 8.07 1.43
CA SER A 47 2.51 8.38 0.16
C SER A 47 3.11 7.14 -0.47
N PHE A 48 2.80 6.88 -1.73
CA PHE A 48 3.27 5.73 -2.50
C PHE A 48 4.32 6.15 -3.53
N ASP A 49 5.50 5.52 -3.52
CA ASP A 49 6.52 5.68 -4.55
C ASP A 49 6.53 4.48 -5.50
N SER A 50 6.06 4.70 -6.74
CA SER A 50 5.96 3.65 -7.75
C SER A 50 7.30 3.12 -8.24
N GLN A 51 8.40 3.85 -8.06
CA GLN A 51 9.73 3.40 -8.48
C GLN A 51 10.34 2.40 -7.50
N ARG A 52 10.00 2.57 -6.21
CA ARG A 52 10.49 1.72 -5.12
C ARG A 52 9.47 0.70 -4.66
N GLU A 53 8.23 0.83 -5.14
CA GLU A 53 7.07 0.07 -4.69
C GLU A 53 6.95 0.16 -3.16
N GLU A 54 7.08 1.38 -2.63
CA GLU A 54 7.07 1.64 -1.19
C GLU A 54 5.87 2.51 -0.81
N LEU A 55 5.21 2.15 0.30
CA LEU A 55 4.17 2.95 0.94
C LEU A 55 4.71 3.54 2.24
N SER A 56 4.74 4.87 2.32
CA SER A 56 5.13 5.62 3.50
C SER A 56 3.91 6.07 4.30
N VAL A 57 3.91 5.80 5.60
CA VAL A 57 2.90 6.25 6.57
C VAL A 57 3.57 7.13 7.61
N PHE A 58 3.00 8.30 7.91
CA PHE A 58 3.60 9.27 8.83
C PHE A 58 2.85 9.24 10.15
N VAL A 59 3.42 8.64 11.20
CA VAL A 59 2.71 8.42 12.47
C VAL A 59 3.00 9.55 13.46
N ALA A 60 1.96 10.01 14.17
CA ALA A 60 2.10 11.04 15.18
C ALA A 60 3.08 10.64 16.29
N VAL A 61 4.08 11.49 16.53
CA VAL A 61 5.00 11.38 17.68
C VAL A 61 5.03 12.73 18.40
N ARG A 62 5.08 12.72 19.73
CA ARG A 62 5.11 13.95 20.54
C ARG A 62 6.28 14.84 20.11
N GLY A 63 6.00 16.11 19.82
CA GLY A 63 7.00 17.09 19.43
C GLY A 63 7.40 17.05 17.94
N GLN A 64 6.81 16.17 17.13
CA GLN A 64 7.04 16.11 15.68
C GLN A 64 5.73 16.25 14.92
N ASN A 65 5.41 17.48 14.50
CA ASN A 65 4.16 17.78 13.79
C ASN A 65 4.02 17.02 12.46
N ALA A 66 5.14 16.74 11.80
CA ALA A 66 5.18 15.95 10.56
C ALA A 66 5.09 14.43 10.80
N GLY A 67 5.16 13.99 12.06
CA GLY A 67 5.23 12.58 12.43
C GLY A 67 6.56 11.92 12.03
N THR A 68 6.63 10.62 12.27
CA THR A 68 7.76 9.77 11.84
C THR A 68 7.32 8.87 10.70
N ALA A 69 8.15 8.78 9.65
CA ALA A 69 7.87 7.94 8.50
C ALA A 69 8.12 6.46 8.81
N HIS A 70 7.13 5.64 8.50
CA HIS A 70 7.22 4.18 8.46
C HIS A 70 7.02 3.73 7.02
N VAL A 71 8.00 3.00 6.49
CA VAL A 71 8.02 2.57 5.09
C VAL A 71 7.70 1.09 5.01
N PHE A 72 6.75 0.75 4.15
CA PHE A 72 6.35 -0.62 3.83
C PHE A 72 6.71 -0.91 2.39
N SER A 73 7.52 -1.95 2.16
CA SER A 73 7.70 -2.50 0.82
C SER A 73 6.42 -3.21 0.38
N LEU A 74 5.98 -2.90 -0.83
CA LEU A 74 4.82 -3.47 -1.46
C LEU A 74 5.25 -4.32 -2.64
N ALA A 75 4.72 -5.53 -2.76
CA ALA A 75 5.02 -6.42 -3.87
C ALA A 75 3.86 -6.47 -4.86
N LYS A 76 4.16 -6.61 -6.16
CA LYS A 76 3.19 -7.09 -7.14
C LYS A 76 3.32 -8.59 -7.27
N PHE A 77 2.21 -9.31 -7.12
CA PHE A 77 2.16 -10.65 -7.66
C PHE A 77 1.99 -10.56 -9.18
N PRO A 78 2.69 -11.40 -9.96
CA PRO A 78 2.41 -11.52 -11.37
C PRO A 78 0.93 -11.88 -11.52
N VAL A 79 0.22 -11.10 -12.32
CA VAL A 79 -1.12 -11.49 -12.78
C VAL A 79 -0.88 -12.75 -13.58
N LEU A 80 -1.23 -13.90 -13.02
CA LEU A 80 -1.29 -15.14 -13.79
C LEU A 80 -2.31 -14.86 -14.90
N GLU A 81 -1.84 -14.68 -16.13
CA GLU A 81 -2.72 -14.74 -17.28
C GLU A 81 -3.50 -16.04 -17.14
N SER A 82 -4.83 -15.91 -17.08
CA SER A 82 -5.69 -17.07 -16.95
C SER A 82 -5.30 -18.03 -18.06
N LEU A 83 -4.84 -19.23 -17.69
CA LEU A 83 -4.61 -20.32 -18.63
C LEU A 83 -5.99 -20.70 -19.17
N THR A 84 -6.46 -19.93 -20.14
CA THR A 84 -7.68 -20.22 -20.86
C THR A 84 -7.44 -21.58 -21.48
N LYS A 85 -8.25 -22.54 -21.03
CA LYS A 85 -8.14 -23.96 -21.37
C LYS A 85 -8.06 -24.09 -22.89
N LEU A 86 -6.87 -24.40 -23.43
CA LEU A 86 -6.73 -24.91 -24.79
C LEU A 86 -7.38 -26.30 -24.81
N GLY A 87 -8.63 -26.40 -25.23
CA GLY A 87 -9.28 -27.70 -25.43
C GLY A 87 -10.79 -27.63 -25.56
N GLY A 88 -11.25 -27.85 -26.80
CA GLY A 88 -12.64 -27.99 -27.24
C GLY A 88 -12.70 -27.91 -28.75
#